data_AF-A0AAU1JH42-F1
#
_entry.id   AF-A0AAU1JH42-F1
#
_cell.length_a   1.000
_cell.length_b   1.000
_cell.length_c   1.000
_cell.angle_alpha   90.00
_cell.angle_beta   90.00
_cell.angle_gamma   90.00
#
_symmetry.space_group_name_H-M   'P 1'
#
loop_
_entity.id
_entity.type
_entity.pdbx_description
1 polymer ?
#
loop_
_entity_poly.entity_id
_entity_poly.type
_entity_poly.pdbx_seq_one_letter_code
_entity_poly.pdbx_strand_id
1 'polypeptide(L)'
;MGETIRVGQVYRYATGKDPKPADLGGFPNFHHVTHSPGLKRALLEAGINRMAEVNSPDGPRRPVILIRSSPWKAGTEQTPWHDVFDMDNGHVRYFGDHKVSTTLAPGTTNGNAALLEAFTGHQGHTPDERVRATPLLLFRAVSRNGKPKGYVEFCGLGIIERVERLVQWAGSEHTTFINYVYDIALVDLTAEDDQVSWEWIHARRDETATGAKALELAPHAWREWVKHGNSALPRLPGSLRSDLVSGFVMPVRER
;
A
#
# COMPACT_ATOMS: atom_id res chain seq x y z
N MET A 1 -7.98 -16.64 18.19
CA MET A 1 -6.98 -15.59 17.91
C MET A 1 -6.66 -15.70 16.44
N GLY A 2 -7.02 -14.68 15.67
CA GLY A 2 -6.68 -14.63 14.26
C GLY A 2 -5.20 -14.39 14.01
N GLU A 3 -4.78 -14.72 12.81
CA GLU A 3 -3.42 -14.54 12.33
C GLU A 3 -3.02 -13.05 12.27
N THR A 4 -1.75 -12.76 12.50
CA THR A 4 -1.21 -11.39 12.49
C THR A 4 -0.13 -11.22 11.43
N ILE A 5 -0.01 -10.00 10.90
CA ILE A 5 1.10 -9.60 10.03
C ILE A 5 2.00 -8.64 10.80
N ARG A 6 3.32 -8.87 10.80
CA ARG A 6 4.30 -8.12 11.60
C ARG A 6 5.29 -7.36 10.73
N VAL A 7 5.59 -6.11 11.07
CA VAL A 7 6.57 -5.29 10.33
C VAL A 7 7.95 -5.99 10.33
N GLY A 8 8.62 -6.00 9.18
CA GLY A 8 9.90 -6.68 8.98
C GLY A 8 9.81 -8.20 8.87
N GLN A 9 8.65 -8.81 9.16
CA GLN A 9 8.47 -10.25 8.97
C GLN A 9 8.43 -10.58 7.49
N VAL A 10 9.16 -11.63 7.12
CA VAL A 10 9.16 -12.17 5.77
C VAL A 10 8.19 -13.33 5.68
N TYR A 11 7.35 -13.30 4.65
CA TYR A 11 6.34 -14.29 4.35
C TYR A 11 6.66 -15.00 3.03
N ARG A 12 6.32 -16.28 2.96
CA ARG A 12 6.34 -17.03 1.70
C ARG A 12 5.06 -16.72 0.91
N TYR A 13 5.21 -16.08 -0.25
CA TYR A 13 4.14 -15.88 -1.22
C TYR A 13 4.20 -16.96 -2.32
N ALA A 14 3.54 -18.09 -2.10
CA ALA A 14 3.58 -19.26 -2.98
C ALA A 14 2.58 -19.18 -4.15
N THR A 15 2.99 -19.64 -5.34
CA THR A 15 2.16 -19.70 -6.55
C THR A 15 0.94 -20.62 -6.40
N GLY A 16 1.06 -21.69 -5.59
CA GLY A 16 -0.05 -22.61 -5.31
C GLY A 16 -1.18 -21.98 -4.50
N LYS A 17 -0.91 -20.88 -3.79
CA LYS A 17 -1.90 -20.10 -3.02
C LYS A 17 -2.75 -20.94 -2.07
N ASP A 18 -2.19 -22.04 -1.55
CA ASP A 18 -2.82 -22.92 -0.57
C ASP A 18 -2.68 -22.30 0.83
N PRO A 19 -3.78 -22.02 1.55
CA PRO A 19 -3.74 -21.48 2.90
C PRO A 19 -3.50 -22.53 3.99
N LYS A 20 -3.56 -23.83 3.69
CA LYS A 20 -3.49 -24.88 4.72
C LYS A 20 -2.18 -24.92 5.50
N PRO A 21 -1.00 -24.96 4.87
CA PRO A 21 0.24 -24.98 5.64
C PRO A 21 0.51 -23.60 6.23
N ALA A 22 0.69 -23.52 7.55
CA ALA A 22 1.05 -22.27 8.24
C ALA A 22 2.48 -21.82 7.91
N ASP A 23 3.39 -22.78 7.69
CA ASP A 23 4.78 -22.55 7.32
C ASP A 23 5.09 -23.16 5.94
N LEU A 24 5.91 -22.46 5.16
CA LEU A 24 6.43 -22.95 3.89
C LEU A 24 7.94 -22.72 3.80
N GLY A 25 8.70 -23.66 4.36
CA GLY A 25 10.15 -23.69 4.26
C GLY A 25 10.82 -22.73 5.25
N GLY A 26 10.30 -22.67 6.47
CA GLY A 26 10.80 -21.82 7.56
C GLY A 26 10.31 -20.37 7.49
N PHE A 27 9.27 -20.10 6.70
CA PHE A 27 8.64 -18.79 6.60
C PHE A 27 7.12 -18.94 6.70
N PRO A 28 6.44 -18.04 7.45
CA PRO A 28 4.99 -18.00 7.50
C PRO A 28 4.40 -17.89 6.09
N ASN A 29 3.39 -18.69 5.82
CA ASN A 29 2.68 -18.69 4.54
C ASN A 29 1.74 -17.49 4.46
N PHE A 30 1.97 -16.61 3.48
CA PHE A 30 1.12 -15.44 3.28
C PHE A 30 -0.36 -15.81 3.14
N HIS A 31 -0.68 -16.89 2.42
CA HIS A 31 -2.07 -17.29 2.17
C HIS A 31 -2.74 -17.89 3.40
N HIS A 32 -1.95 -18.43 4.34
CA HIS A 32 -2.46 -18.88 5.64
C HIS A 32 -2.79 -17.68 6.53
N VAL A 33 -1.83 -16.77 6.68
CA VAL A 33 -1.96 -15.57 7.54
C VAL A 33 -3.07 -14.64 7.05
N THR A 34 -3.28 -14.59 5.74
CA THR A 34 -4.34 -13.77 5.11
C THR A 34 -5.61 -14.54 4.80
N HIS A 35 -5.76 -15.75 5.34
CA HIS A 35 -6.93 -16.57 5.09
C HIS A 35 -8.17 -15.97 5.76
N SER A 36 -9.24 -15.84 5.00
CA SER A 36 -10.57 -15.51 5.52
C SER A 36 -11.54 -16.58 5.04
N PRO A 37 -11.92 -17.55 5.89
CA PRO A 37 -12.81 -18.64 5.51
C PRO A 37 -14.09 -18.12 4.82
N GLY A 38 -14.53 -18.81 3.77
CA GLY A 38 -15.71 -18.42 3.00
C GLY A 38 -15.53 -17.22 2.06
N LEU A 39 -14.40 -16.50 2.12
CA LEU A 39 -14.14 -15.33 1.29
C LEU A 39 -13.04 -15.59 0.25
N LYS A 40 -13.02 -14.78 -0.81
CA LYS A 40 -11.95 -14.84 -1.83
C LYS A 40 -10.57 -14.63 -1.20
N ARG A 41 -9.54 -15.31 -1.70
CA ARG A 41 -8.18 -15.17 -1.18
C ARG A 41 -7.63 -13.75 -1.37
N ALA A 42 -6.80 -13.28 -0.45
CA ALA A 42 -5.99 -12.09 -0.66
C ALA A 42 -4.93 -12.37 -1.73
N LEU A 43 -4.67 -11.40 -2.60
CA LEU A 43 -3.63 -11.48 -3.63
C LEU A 43 -2.60 -10.38 -3.40
N LEU A 44 -1.34 -10.70 -3.70
CA LEU A 44 -0.20 -9.81 -3.55
C LEU A 44 0.73 -9.96 -4.78
N GLU A 45 0.16 -9.77 -5.96
CA GLU A 45 0.90 -9.66 -7.20
C GLU A 45 1.70 -8.34 -7.22
N ALA A 46 2.61 -8.17 -8.18
CA ALA A 46 3.42 -6.95 -8.24
C ALA A 46 2.55 -5.70 -8.49
N GLY A 47 2.76 -4.64 -7.72
CA GLY A 47 2.01 -3.39 -7.82
C GLY A 47 0.85 -3.30 -6.81
N ILE A 48 -0.29 -2.78 -7.27
CA ILE A 48 -1.44 -2.41 -6.43
C ILE A 48 -2.51 -3.51 -6.50
N ASN A 49 -2.80 -4.15 -5.37
CA ASN A 49 -3.79 -5.23 -5.27
C ASN A 49 -4.98 -4.77 -4.44
N ARG A 50 -6.10 -4.48 -5.11
CA ARG A 50 -7.34 -4.08 -4.41
C ARG A 50 -8.19 -5.29 -4.09
N MET A 51 -8.71 -5.36 -2.86
CA MET A 51 -9.86 -6.22 -2.58
C MET A 51 -11.12 -5.63 -3.21
N ALA A 52 -12.07 -6.50 -3.56
CA ALA A 52 -13.39 -6.06 -4.03
C ALA A 52 -14.07 -5.20 -2.96
N GLU A 53 -14.83 -4.20 -3.40
CA GLU A 53 -15.69 -3.44 -2.50
C GLU A 53 -16.80 -4.34 -1.93
N VAL A 54 -17.20 -4.00 -0.71
CA VAL A 54 -18.31 -4.62 -0.01
C VAL A 54 -19.34 -3.54 0.30
N ASN A 55 -20.62 -3.86 0.14
CA ASN A 55 -21.71 -2.99 0.55
C ASN A 55 -22.02 -3.26 2.01
N SER A 56 -21.61 -2.36 2.91
CA SER A 56 -21.91 -2.47 4.33
C SER A 56 -23.11 -1.59 4.73
N PRO A 57 -23.68 -1.75 5.94
CA PRO A 57 -24.87 -1.01 6.35
C PRO A 57 -24.68 0.51 6.36
N ASP A 58 -23.44 0.97 6.47
CA ASP A 58 -23.00 2.37 6.49
C ASP A 58 -22.37 2.86 5.16
N GLY A 59 -22.55 2.09 4.08
CA GLY A 59 -22.15 2.45 2.72
C GLY A 59 -21.11 1.49 2.11
N PRO A 60 -20.76 1.67 0.83
CA PRO A 60 -19.71 0.88 0.21
C PRO A 60 -18.36 1.18 0.87
N ARG A 61 -17.55 0.14 1.06
CA ARG A 61 -16.16 0.28 1.48
C ARG A 61 -15.25 -0.71 0.79
N ARG A 62 -14.01 -0.31 0.56
CA ARG A 62 -12.93 -1.22 0.19
C ARG A 62 -12.24 -1.75 1.45
N PRO A 63 -12.13 -3.07 1.63
CA PRO A 63 -11.58 -3.61 2.86
C PRO A 63 -10.12 -3.25 3.08
N VAL A 64 -9.29 -3.38 2.05
CA VAL A 64 -7.85 -3.08 2.08
C VAL A 64 -7.31 -2.99 0.65
N ILE A 65 -6.23 -2.24 0.47
CA ILE A 65 -5.35 -2.31 -0.70
C ILE A 65 -4.00 -2.85 -0.23
N LEU A 66 -3.51 -3.90 -0.89
CA LEU A 66 -2.17 -4.44 -0.64
C LEU A 66 -1.21 -3.96 -1.73
N ILE A 67 -0.16 -3.27 -1.32
CA ILE A 67 0.86 -2.75 -2.23
C ILE A 67 2.07 -3.67 -2.16
N ARG A 68 2.58 -4.08 -3.32
CA ARG A 68 3.84 -4.83 -3.42
C ARG A 68 4.83 -4.12 -4.31
N SER A 69 5.82 -3.47 -3.70
CA SER A 69 6.96 -2.92 -4.41
C SER A 69 7.99 -4.00 -4.76
N SER A 70 8.77 -3.76 -5.81
CA SER A 70 9.86 -4.62 -6.28
C SER A 70 11.13 -3.78 -6.45
N PRO A 71 11.97 -3.67 -5.41
CA PRO A 71 13.09 -2.72 -5.38
C PRO A 71 14.19 -3.02 -6.41
N TRP A 72 14.24 -4.23 -6.97
CA TRP A 72 15.24 -4.65 -7.97
C TRP A 72 15.19 -3.88 -9.30
N LYS A 73 14.13 -3.11 -9.53
CA LYS A 73 14.01 -2.26 -10.72
C LYS A 73 14.48 -0.81 -10.48
N ALA A 74 14.84 -0.47 -9.24
CA ALA A 74 15.24 0.88 -8.87
C ALA A 74 16.58 1.26 -9.51
N GLY A 75 16.68 2.51 -9.98
CA GLY A 75 17.96 3.13 -10.34
C GLY A 75 18.60 2.66 -11.66
N THR A 76 17.88 1.92 -12.50
CA THR A 76 18.35 1.64 -13.86
C THR A 76 18.11 2.84 -14.78
N GLU A 77 18.93 2.99 -15.81
CA GLU A 77 18.76 4.04 -16.85
C GLU A 77 17.34 4.05 -17.45
N GLN A 78 16.63 2.91 -17.41
CA GLN A 78 15.28 2.76 -17.95
C GLN A 78 14.16 3.22 -17.00
N THR A 79 14.42 3.35 -15.70
CA THR A 79 13.43 3.76 -14.67
C THR A 79 14.13 4.59 -13.58
N PRO A 80 14.36 5.89 -13.80
CA PRO A 80 15.00 6.75 -12.80
C PRO A 80 14.13 6.92 -11.55
N TRP A 81 12.82 6.73 -11.70
CA TRP A 81 11.83 6.76 -10.63
C TRP A 81 11.70 5.38 -9.99
N HIS A 82 11.75 5.35 -8.67
CA HIS A 82 11.60 4.12 -7.90
C HIS A 82 10.91 4.40 -6.58
N ASP A 83 10.21 3.39 -6.06
CA ASP A 83 9.59 3.52 -4.75
C ASP A 83 10.66 3.65 -3.67
N VAL A 84 10.46 4.58 -2.74
CA VAL A 84 11.35 4.82 -1.60
C VAL A 84 10.63 4.40 -0.33
N PHE A 85 11.24 3.50 0.44
CA PHE A 85 10.72 3.01 1.72
C PHE A 85 11.65 3.50 2.83
N ASP A 86 11.32 4.65 3.40
CA ASP A 86 12.00 5.23 4.55
C ASP A 86 11.31 4.77 5.84
N MET A 87 11.63 3.52 6.20
CA MET A 87 11.05 2.84 7.35
C MET A 87 11.38 3.54 8.67
N ASP A 88 12.55 4.16 8.77
CA ASP A 88 13.02 4.83 9.99
C ASP A 88 12.25 6.12 10.26
N ASN A 89 11.82 6.82 9.19
CA ASN A 89 10.99 8.02 9.30
C ASN A 89 9.48 7.75 9.11
N GLY A 90 9.08 6.49 8.94
CA GLY A 90 7.68 6.11 8.74
C GLY A 90 7.08 6.67 7.44
N HIS A 91 7.86 6.74 6.36
CA HIS A 91 7.42 7.33 5.09
C HIS A 91 7.69 6.39 3.91
N VAL A 92 6.73 6.33 2.99
CA VAL A 92 6.89 5.63 1.71
C VAL A 92 6.47 6.55 0.58
N ARG A 93 7.35 6.72 -0.41
CA ARG A 93 7.02 7.36 -1.69
C ARG A 93 6.81 6.28 -2.73
N TYR A 94 5.57 6.12 -3.19
CA TYR A 94 5.16 5.02 -4.07
C TYR A 94 4.65 5.53 -5.42
N PHE A 95 5.11 4.91 -6.52
CA PHE A 95 4.70 5.30 -7.86
C PHE A 95 3.53 4.44 -8.38
N GLY A 96 2.59 5.12 -9.03
CA GLY A 96 1.37 4.52 -9.58
C GLY A 96 1.60 3.49 -10.68
N ASP A 97 0.53 2.80 -11.07
CA ASP A 97 0.57 1.73 -12.08
C ASP A 97 0.44 2.21 -13.53
N HIS A 98 0.54 3.52 -13.79
CA HIS A 98 0.60 4.04 -15.15
C HIS A 98 1.98 3.77 -15.76
N LYS A 99 2.01 3.35 -17.03
CA LYS A 99 3.23 3.04 -17.76
C LYS A 99 3.17 3.68 -19.14
N VAL A 100 4.32 3.77 -19.81
CA VAL A 100 4.40 4.24 -21.20
C VAL A 100 3.50 3.43 -22.16
N SER A 101 3.29 2.14 -21.89
CA SER A 101 2.43 1.26 -22.70
C SER A 101 0.94 1.37 -22.33
N THR A 102 0.58 2.18 -21.33
CA THR A 102 -0.80 2.32 -20.89
C THR A 102 -1.56 3.25 -21.85
N THR A 103 -2.63 2.74 -22.44
CA THR A 103 -3.50 3.49 -23.37
C THR A 103 -4.64 4.22 -22.67
N LEU A 104 -4.88 3.89 -21.39
CA LEU A 104 -5.90 4.53 -20.56
C LEU A 104 -5.47 5.95 -20.16
N ALA A 105 -6.44 6.79 -19.80
CA ALA A 105 -6.13 8.10 -19.24
C ALA A 105 -5.41 7.98 -17.88
N PRO A 106 -4.51 8.93 -17.53
CA PRO A 106 -3.89 8.98 -16.21
C PRO A 106 -4.93 8.96 -15.08
N GLY A 107 -4.77 8.05 -14.12
CA GLY A 107 -5.67 7.91 -12.98
C GLY A 107 -6.84 6.93 -13.21
N THR A 108 -7.03 6.42 -14.44
CA THR A 108 -8.08 5.43 -14.73
C THR A 108 -7.55 4.00 -14.82
N THR A 109 -6.24 3.81 -14.65
CA THR A 109 -5.69 2.49 -14.38
C THR A 109 -6.25 1.95 -13.08
N ASN A 110 -6.44 0.64 -13.07
CA ASN A 110 -7.00 -0.14 -11.99
C ASN A 110 -6.37 0.14 -10.61
N GLY A 111 -5.05 0.33 -10.55
CA GLY A 111 -4.34 0.66 -9.32
C GLY A 111 -4.49 2.14 -8.94
N ASN A 112 -4.15 3.06 -9.84
CA ASN A 112 -4.25 4.50 -9.57
C ASN A 112 -5.66 4.95 -9.20
N ALA A 113 -6.70 4.43 -9.87
CA ALA A 113 -8.08 4.73 -9.52
C ALA A 113 -8.39 4.35 -8.06
N ALA A 114 -7.93 3.17 -7.62
CA ALA A 114 -8.13 2.71 -6.24
C ALA A 114 -7.31 3.52 -5.21
N LEU A 115 -6.10 3.95 -5.55
CA LEU A 115 -5.30 4.80 -4.66
C LEU A 115 -5.84 6.23 -4.58
N LEU A 116 -6.37 6.79 -5.67
CA LEU A 116 -7.05 8.09 -5.67
C LEU A 116 -8.36 8.04 -4.85
N GLU A 117 -9.12 6.94 -4.97
CA GLU A 117 -10.29 6.67 -4.11
C GLU A 117 -9.89 6.58 -2.63
N ALA A 118 -8.83 5.83 -2.32
CA ALA A 118 -8.30 5.72 -0.96
C ALA A 118 -7.83 7.07 -0.41
N PHE A 119 -7.15 7.87 -1.24
CA PHE A 119 -6.70 9.21 -0.86
C PHE A 119 -7.87 10.12 -0.46
N THR A 120 -8.97 10.11 -1.21
CA THR A 120 -10.19 10.86 -0.83
C THR A 120 -10.67 10.46 0.57
N GLY A 121 -10.68 9.16 0.90
CA GLY A 121 -11.01 8.68 2.24
C GLY A 121 -10.00 9.09 3.30
N HIS A 122 -8.71 9.13 2.97
CA HIS A 122 -7.64 9.58 3.86
C HIS A 122 -7.67 11.10 4.12
N GLN A 123 -8.28 11.88 3.24
CA GLN A 123 -8.51 13.32 3.43
C GLN A 123 -9.83 13.65 4.14
N GLY A 124 -10.58 12.65 4.63
CA GLY A 124 -11.84 12.85 5.34
C GLY A 124 -11.70 13.84 6.50
N HIS A 125 -12.59 14.81 6.56
CA HIS A 125 -12.59 15.88 7.56
C HIS A 125 -13.22 15.43 8.88
N THR A 126 -14.12 14.44 8.83
CA THR A 126 -14.80 13.90 10.02
C THR A 126 -14.35 12.47 10.35
N PRO A 127 -14.47 12.03 11.62
CA PRO A 127 -14.25 10.62 11.97
C PRO A 127 -15.15 9.66 11.18
N ASP A 128 -16.39 10.07 10.89
CA ASP A 128 -17.37 9.25 10.14
C ASP A 128 -16.99 9.07 8.67
N GLU A 129 -16.23 10.00 8.09
CA GLU A 129 -15.63 9.82 6.76
C GLU A 129 -14.42 8.88 6.84
N ARG A 130 -13.55 9.08 7.82
CA ARG A 130 -12.30 8.32 7.98
C ARG A 130 -12.50 6.87 8.39
N VAL A 131 -13.60 6.53 9.09
CA VAL A 131 -13.88 5.14 9.49
C VAL A 131 -14.00 4.19 8.29
N ARG A 132 -14.46 4.71 7.15
CA ARG A 132 -14.56 3.94 5.89
C ARG A 132 -13.27 3.94 5.09
N ALA A 133 -12.31 4.81 5.40
CA ALA A 133 -11.07 4.95 4.65
C ALA A 133 -10.34 3.61 4.50
N THR A 134 -9.75 3.41 3.32
CA THR A 134 -9.16 2.13 2.95
C THR A 134 -7.76 2.00 3.52
N PRO A 135 -7.46 1.01 4.37
CA PRO A 135 -6.10 0.77 4.83
C PRO A 135 -5.20 0.31 3.67
N LEU A 136 -3.96 0.78 3.67
CA LEU A 136 -2.92 0.31 2.78
C LEU A 136 -1.98 -0.63 3.55
N LEU A 137 -1.83 -1.88 3.12
CA LEU A 137 -0.81 -2.78 3.65
C LEU A 137 0.35 -2.84 2.66
N LEU A 138 1.52 -2.37 3.08
CA LEU A 138 2.69 -2.21 2.22
C LEU A 138 3.62 -3.41 2.37
N PHE A 139 4.07 -3.94 1.25
CA PHE A 139 5.02 -5.04 1.17
C PHE A 139 6.11 -4.72 0.16
N ARG A 140 7.29 -5.28 0.37
CA ARG A 140 8.37 -5.31 -0.62
C ARG A 140 8.75 -6.75 -0.95
N ALA A 141 9.03 -7.02 -2.23
CA ALA A 141 9.65 -8.27 -2.60
C ALA A 141 11.05 -8.33 -1.97
N VAL A 142 11.40 -9.48 -1.36
CA VAL A 142 12.73 -9.73 -0.80
C VAL A 142 13.32 -11.02 -1.34
N SER A 143 14.64 -11.11 -1.41
CA SER A 143 15.35 -12.33 -1.79
C SER A 143 15.66 -13.13 -0.53
N ARG A 144 15.35 -14.42 -0.52
CA ARG A 144 15.64 -15.33 0.59
C ARG A 144 16.07 -16.69 0.06
N ASN A 145 16.98 -17.35 0.76
CA ASN A 145 17.48 -18.69 0.41
C ASN A 145 17.92 -18.82 -1.06
N GLY A 146 18.63 -17.81 -1.57
CA GLY A 146 19.10 -17.77 -2.96
C GLY A 146 17.99 -17.60 -4.02
N LYS A 147 16.72 -17.41 -3.63
CA LYS A 147 15.60 -17.22 -4.55
C LYS A 147 15.24 -15.73 -4.65
N PRO A 148 15.29 -15.13 -5.86
CA PRO A 148 14.96 -13.71 -6.05
C PRO A 148 13.46 -13.41 -5.99
N LYS A 149 12.60 -14.44 -5.99
CA LYS A 149 11.14 -14.32 -6.02
C LYS A 149 10.50 -15.30 -5.04
N GLY A 150 9.28 -14.98 -4.63
CA GLY A 150 8.44 -15.83 -3.78
C GLY A 150 8.43 -15.44 -2.30
N TYR A 151 9.13 -14.38 -1.93
CA TYR A 151 9.14 -13.85 -0.57
C TYR A 151 8.77 -12.38 -0.59
N VAL A 152 8.02 -11.97 0.43
CA VAL A 152 7.58 -10.60 0.64
C VAL A 152 7.79 -10.24 2.10
N GLU A 153 8.22 -9.03 2.36
CA GLU A 153 8.36 -8.48 3.70
C GLU A 153 7.26 -7.46 3.93
N PHE A 154 6.56 -7.56 5.05
CA PHE A 154 5.57 -6.55 5.43
C PHE A 154 6.29 -5.30 5.95
N CYS A 155 6.00 -4.17 5.32
CA CYS A 155 6.60 -2.88 5.63
C CYS A 155 5.72 -2.08 6.59
N GLY A 156 4.40 -2.23 6.55
CA GLY A 156 3.53 -1.54 7.51
C GLY A 156 2.16 -1.18 6.96
N LEU A 157 1.43 -0.46 7.80
CA LEU A 157 0.09 0.05 7.52
C LEU A 157 0.18 1.54 7.18
N GLY A 158 -0.35 1.93 6.03
CA GLY A 158 -0.16 3.26 5.46
C GLY A 158 -1.43 4.08 5.25
N ILE A 159 -1.27 5.40 5.33
CA ILE A 159 -2.24 6.44 5.00
C ILE A 159 -1.63 7.38 3.97
N ILE A 160 -2.37 7.71 2.91
CA ILE A 160 -1.90 8.63 1.85
C ILE A 160 -2.05 10.06 2.35
N GLU A 161 -0.92 10.74 2.52
CA GLU A 161 -0.89 12.15 2.94
C GLU A 161 -0.94 13.11 1.75
N ARG A 162 -0.32 12.72 0.63
CA ARG A 162 -0.22 13.56 -0.57
C ARG A 162 -0.22 12.71 -1.83
N VAL A 163 -0.82 13.28 -2.88
CA VAL A 163 -0.78 12.74 -4.23
C VAL A 163 -0.29 13.82 -5.18
N GLU A 164 0.70 13.49 -5.99
CA GLU A 164 1.21 14.38 -7.03
C GLU A 164 1.10 13.69 -8.39
N ARG A 165 0.76 14.47 -9.41
CA ARG A 165 0.80 14.04 -10.81
C ARG A 165 2.15 14.45 -11.38
N LEU A 166 2.89 13.51 -11.96
CA LEU A 166 4.20 13.78 -12.54
C LEU A 166 4.33 13.26 -13.97
N VAL A 167 5.25 13.85 -14.71
CA VAL A 167 5.71 13.33 -16.01
C VAL A 167 6.91 12.44 -15.75
N GLN A 168 6.78 11.18 -16.15
CA GLN A 168 7.84 10.18 -16.16
C GLN A 168 8.33 9.97 -17.58
N TRP A 169 9.46 9.30 -17.73
CA TRP A 169 9.97 8.81 -19.00
C TRP A 169 10.48 7.37 -18.80
N ALA A 170 10.47 6.58 -19.87
CA ALA A 170 10.97 5.21 -19.87
C ALA A 170 11.58 4.83 -21.22
N GLY A 171 12.45 3.82 -21.20
CA GLY A 171 13.13 3.30 -22.40
C GLY A 171 14.24 4.22 -22.91
N SER A 172 15.03 3.71 -23.86
CA SER A 172 16.16 4.43 -24.46
C SER A 172 15.72 5.66 -25.26
N GLU A 173 14.47 5.69 -25.72
CA GLU A 173 13.89 6.80 -26.48
C GLU A 173 13.32 7.92 -25.57
N HIS A 174 13.39 7.78 -24.25
CA HIS A 174 12.87 8.74 -23.27
C HIS A 174 11.39 9.12 -23.48
N THR A 175 10.57 8.17 -23.93
CA THR A 175 9.14 8.41 -24.17
C THR A 175 8.46 8.81 -22.86
N THR A 176 7.87 10.01 -22.86
CA THR A 176 7.23 10.56 -21.66
C THR A 176 5.82 10.04 -21.48
N PHE A 177 5.42 9.83 -20.23
CA PHE A 177 4.05 9.49 -19.86
C PHE A 177 3.72 10.09 -18.49
N ILE A 178 2.44 10.21 -18.19
CA ILE A 178 1.98 10.79 -16.94
C ILE A 178 1.64 9.67 -15.95
N ASN A 179 2.06 9.83 -14.72
CA ASN A 179 1.70 8.93 -13.62
C ASN A 179 1.43 9.72 -12.33
N TYR A 180 1.07 8.99 -11.28
CA TYR A 180 0.92 9.53 -9.94
C TYR A 180 2.03 9.03 -9.03
N VAL A 181 2.35 9.84 -8.03
CA VAL A 181 3.17 9.46 -6.88
C VAL A 181 2.40 9.76 -5.62
N TYR A 182 2.50 8.84 -4.67
CA TYR A 182 1.77 8.83 -3.42
C TYR A 182 2.79 8.90 -2.29
N ASP A 183 2.69 9.93 -1.45
CA ASP A 183 3.40 9.97 -0.18
C ASP A 183 2.51 9.36 0.88
N ILE A 184 3.02 8.29 1.48
CA ILE A 184 2.29 7.43 2.40
C ILE A 184 2.99 7.50 3.75
N ALA A 185 2.28 7.96 4.78
CA ALA A 185 2.72 7.85 6.17
C ALA A 185 2.42 6.44 6.67
N LEU A 186 3.41 5.81 7.28
CA LEU A 186 3.26 4.57 8.03
C LEU A 186 2.78 4.90 9.44
N VAL A 187 1.72 4.25 9.88
CA VAL A 187 1.23 4.43 11.26
C VAL A 187 2.10 3.67 12.23
N ASP A 188 2.22 4.20 13.45
CA ASP A 188 2.94 3.56 14.54
C ASP A 188 2.18 2.33 15.04
N LEU A 189 2.79 1.15 14.94
CA LEU A 189 2.23 -0.13 15.37
C LEU A 189 2.88 -0.64 16.68
N THR A 190 3.66 0.20 17.36
CA THR A 190 4.38 -0.19 18.59
C THR A 190 3.44 -0.71 19.68
N ALA A 191 2.23 -0.14 19.79
CA ALA A 191 1.22 -0.58 20.76
C ALA A 191 0.71 -2.01 20.52
N GLU A 192 0.89 -2.53 19.31
CA GLU A 192 0.53 -3.88 18.88
C GLU A 192 1.77 -4.77 18.65
N ASP A 193 2.93 -4.41 19.21
CA ASP A 193 4.22 -5.05 18.93
C ASP A 193 4.49 -5.16 17.42
N ASP A 194 4.29 -4.08 16.67
CA ASP A 194 4.46 -4.00 15.21
C ASP A 194 3.54 -4.92 14.40
N GLN A 195 2.37 -5.28 14.94
CA GLN A 195 1.44 -6.20 14.29
C GLN A 195 0.15 -5.55 13.82
N VAL A 196 -0.39 -6.11 12.74
CA VAL A 196 -1.77 -5.88 12.29
C VAL A 196 -2.52 -7.21 12.34
N SER A 197 -3.62 -7.25 13.10
CA SER A 197 -4.50 -8.42 13.12
C SER A 197 -5.25 -8.57 11.80
N TRP A 198 -5.22 -9.77 11.20
CA TRP A 198 -5.99 -10.05 10.00
C TRP A 198 -7.50 -10.12 10.28
N GLU A 199 -7.91 -10.30 11.54
CA GLU A 199 -9.33 -10.21 11.93
C GLU A 199 -9.91 -8.83 11.61
N TRP A 200 -9.12 -7.77 11.69
CA TRP A 200 -9.55 -6.43 11.27
C TRP A 200 -9.90 -6.40 9.79
N ILE A 201 -9.02 -6.93 8.94
CA ILE A 201 -9.25 -7.00 7.49
C ILE A 201 -10.45 -7.91 7.21
N HIS A 202 -10.57 -9.04 7.91
CA HIS A 202 -11.74 -9.91 7.81
C HIS A 202 -13.05 -9.18 8.14
N ALA A 203 -13.12 -8.45 9.25
CA ALA A 203 -14.29 -7.68 9.63
C ALA A 203 -14.62 -6.57 8.61
N ARG A 204 -13.59 -5.91 8.04
CA ARG A 204 -13.81 -4.96 6.94
C ARG A 204 -14.35 -5.61 5.67
N ARG A 205 -14.24 -6.92 5.50
CA ARG A 205 -14.82 -7.67 4.37
C ARG A 205 -16.23 -8.21 4.64
N ASP A 206 -16.70 -8.12 5.88
CA ASP A 206 -18.03 -8.57 6.27
C ASP A 206 -19.08 -7.52 5.86
N GLU A 207 -19.95 -7.87 4.92
CA GLU A 207 -21.05 -7.02 4.42
C GLU A 207 -22.07 -6.68 5.51
N THR A 208 -22.10 -7.41 6.63
CA THR A 208 -23.02 -7.16 7.75
C THR A 208 -22.43 -6.27 8.83
N ALA A 209 -21.10 -6.12 8.88
CA ALA A 209 -20.41 -5.29 9.86
C ALA A 209 -20.37 -3.84 9.42
N THR A 210 -20.62 -2.89 10.33
CA THR A 210 -20.39 -1.45 10.08
C THR A 210 -18.90 -1.11 10.14
N GLY A 211 -18.52 0.04 9.59
CA GLY A 211 -17.16 0.57 9.71
C GLY A 211 -16.73 0.73 11.17
N ALA A 212 -17.64 1.22 12.04
CA ALA A 212 -17.37 1.34 13.48
C ALA A 212 -17.10 -0.03 14.14
N LYS A 213 -17.84 -1.07 13.78
CA LYS A 213 -17.61 -2.41 14.32
C LYS A 213 -16.27 -2.99 13.86
N ALA A 214 -15.93 -2.81 12.58
CA ALA A 214 -14.63 -3.21 12.08
C ALA A 214 -13.48 -2.40 12.71
N LEU A 215 -13.70 -1.12 13.03
CA LEU A 215 -12.72 -0.24 13.67
C LEU A 215 -12.29 -0.73 15.05
N GLU A 216 -13.15 -1.44 15.80
CA GLU A 216 -12.81 -2.01 17.11
C GLU A 216 -11.58 -2.94 17.06
N LEU A 217 -11.36 -3.60 15.91
CA LEU A 217 -10.26 -4.53 15.68
C LEU A 217 -9.02 -3.86 15.05
N ALA A 218 -9.12 -2.59 14.69
CA ALA A 218 -8.01 -1.86 14.07
C ALA A 218 -6.90 -1.55 15.09
N PRO A 219 -5.63 -1.41 14.63
CA PRO A 219 -4.54 -0.93 15.48
C PRO A 219 -4.88 0.40 16.14
N HIS A 220 -4.35 0.62 17.34
CA HIS A 220 -4.58 1.81 18.14
C HIS A 220 -4.29 3.09 17.35
N ALA A 221 -3.15 3.19 16.68
CA ALA A 221 -2.79 4.37 15.91
C ALA A 221 -3.76 4.64 14.73
N TRP A 222 -4.32 3.59 14.11
CA TRP A 222 -5.37 3.77 13.10
C TRP A 222 -6.65 4.35 13.70
N ARG A 223 -7.06 3.87 14.89
CA ARG A 223 -8.23 4.40 15.60
C ARG A 223 -8.04 5.86 16.01
N GLU A 224 -6.84 6.20 16.48
CA GLU A 224 -6.49 7.58 16.80
C GLU A 224 -6.48 8.47 15.56
N TRP A 225 -5.97 8.00 14.42
CA TRP A 225 -6.07 8.72 13.16
C TRP A 225 -7.52 8.89 12.70
N VAL A 226 -8.38 7.88 12.83
CA VAL A 226 -9.81 8.03 12.53
C VAL A 226 -10.42 9.14 13.40
N LYS A 227 -10.06 9.23 14.68
CA LYS A 227 -10.59 10.25 15.58
C LYS A 227 -10.03 11.66 15.33
N HIS A 228 -8.73 11.78 15.07
CA HIS A 228 -7.99 13.05 15.10
C HIS A 228 -7.47 13.51 13.71
N GLY A 229 -7.64 12.69 12.68
CA GLY A 229 -7.16 12.94 11.32
C GLY A 229 -5.64 13.03 11.25
N ASN A 230 -5.13 13.78 10.26
CA ASN A 230 -3.70 13.87 9.98
C ASN A 230 -2.87 14.52 11.12
N SER A 231 -3.52 15.11 12.13
CA SER A 231 -2.84 15.60 13.33
C SER A 231 -2.27 14.47 14.21
N ALA A 232 -2.77 13.24 14.06
CA ALA A 232 -2.28 12.05 14.76
C ALA A 232 -1.13 11.34 14.02
N LEU A 233 -0.77 11.78 12.81
CA LEU A 233 0.33 11.19 12.05
C LEU A 233 1.68 11.79 12.48
N PRO A 234 2.76 10.99 12.47
CA PRO A 234 4.10 11.52 12.65
C PRO A 234 4.40 12.56 11.57
N ARG A 235 5.00 13.70 11.95
CA ARG A 235 5.31 14.76 11.00
C ARG A 235 6.46 14.34 10.08
N LEU A 236 6.24 14.37 8.77
CA LEU A 236 7.32 14.21 7.81
C LEU A 236 8.43 15.25 8.01
N PRO A 237 9.72 14.86 8.05
CA PRO A 237 10.84 15.78 8.02
C PRO A 237 10.80 16.69 6.79
N GLY A 238 11.23 17.94 6.96
CA GLY A 238 11.25 18.94 5.88
C GLY A 238 12.16 18.58 4.70
N SER A 239 13.16 17.72 4.86
CA SER A 239 14.10 17.31 3.79
C SER A 239 13.43 16.42 2.72
N LEU A 240 12.51 15.54 3.12
CA LEU A 240 11.68 14.78 2.18
C LEU A 240 10.70 15.69 1.39
N ARG A 241 10.54 16.96 1.81
CA ARG A 241 9.81 17.97 1.04
C ARG A 241 10.66 18.64 -0.04
N SER A 242 12.00 18.64 0.08
CA SER A 242 12.91 19.38 -0.82
C SER A 242 13.51 18.56 -1.95
N ASP A 243 13.63 17.23 -1.79
CA ASP A 243 14.13 16.34 -2.87
C ASP A 243 13.16 16.25 -4.07
N LEU A 244 12.04 16.97 -3.97
CA LEU A 244 10.99 17.13 -4.97
C LEU A 244 11.24 18.23 -6.00
N VAL A 245 12.28 19.06 -5.82
CA VAL A 245 12.56 20.19 -6.73
C VAL A 245 13.73 19.92 -7.68
N SER A 246 14.60 18.95 -7.41
CA SER A 246 15.84 18.74 -8.18
C SER A 246 15.77 17.65 -9.26
N GLY A 247 14.58 17.33 -9.75
CA GLY A 247 14.41 16.56 -11.00
C GLY A 247 14.67 17.45 -12.22
N PHE A 248 15.94 17.72 -12.50
CA PHE A 248 16.53 18.31 -13.71
C PHE A 248 15.54 18.72 -14.83
N VAL A 249 15.19 20.02 -14.89
CA VAL A 249 14.62 20.63 -16.09
C VAL A 249 15.74 20.69 -17.12
N MET A 250 15.75 19.77 -18.09
CA MET A 250 16.54 19.97 -19.31
C MET A 250 15.92 21.14 -20.08
N PRO A 251 16.67 22.21 -20.39
CA PRO A 251 16.16 23.24 -21.28
C PRO A 251 15.95 22.63 -22.66
N VAL A 252 14.73 22.76 -23.18
CA VAL A 252 14.43 22.49 -24.59
C VAL A 252 15.32 23.44 -25.40
N ARG A 253 16.35 22.88 -26.04
CA ARG A 253 17.06 23.61 -27.10
C ARG A 253 16.20 23.55 -28.34
N GLU A 254 15.56 24.67 -28.65
CA GLU A 254 15.01 24.94 -29.97
C GLU A 254 16.13 24.77 -31.01
N ARG A 255 15.85 24.01 -32.06
CA ARG A 255 16.53 24.07 -33.35
C ARG A 255 15.50 24.37 -34.41
#